data_AF-A0AAW0K8T7-F1
#
_entry.id   AF-A0AAW0K8T7-F1
#
_cell.length_a   1.000
_cell.length_b   1.000
_cell.length_c   1.000
_cell.angle_alpha   90.00
_cell.angle_beta   90.00
_cell.angle_gamma   90.00
#
_symmetry.space_group_name_H-M   'P 1'
#
loop_
_entity.id
_entity.type
_entity.pdbx_description
1 polymer ?
#
loop_
_entity_poly.entity_id
_entity_poly.type
_entity_poly.pdbx_seq_one_letter_code
_entity_poly.pdbx_strand_id
1 'polypeptide(L)'
;MALQLYLQSSLLLFWSVKFHDGSFARVILVSKLSDDYYSTCGCGFFCNQTCNSHLFAIFSLSYDNDDNISKSEGPKVVRSANPENPAGIIATLQLTSEKGLVLKDANGTTLWSTNLSSKSVAALNLTDTCNLDHALG
;
A
#
# COMPACT_ATOMS: atom_id res chain seq x y z
N MET A 1 -26.48 13.54 5.98
CA MET A 1 -25.85 13.15 7.25
C MET A 1 -24.54 12.47 6.88
N ALA A 2 -23.46 13.25 6.81
CA ALA A 2 -22.15 12.75 6.39
C ALA A 2 -21.53 12.05 7.60
N LEU A 3 -21.46 10.72 7.54
CA LEU A 3 -20.76 9.95 8.55
C LEU A 3 -19.27 10.23 8.36
N GLN A 4 -18.73 11.08 9.22
CA GLN A 4 -17.31 11.29 9.41
C GLN A 4 -16.69 9.89 9.65
N LEU A 5 -16.03 9.32 8.65
CA LEU A 5 -15.32 8.06 8.82
C LEU A 5 -14.16 8.32 9.78
N TYR A 6 -14.33 7.86 11.01
CA TYR A 6 -13.23 7.71 11.95
C TYR A 6 -12.21 6.78 11.31
N LEU A 7 -11.12 7.36 10.81
CA LEU A 7 -9.84 6.66 10.75
C LEU A 7 -9.51 6.33 12.20
N GLN A 8 -9.93 5.13 12.65
CA GLN A 8 -9.78 4.74 14.04
C GLN A 8 -8.27 4.73 14.35
N SER A 9 -7.92 5.53 15.34
CA SER A 9 -6.58 5.98 15.72
C SER A 9 -5.68 4.88 16.32
N SER A 10 -5.67 3.68 15.75
CA SER A 10 -4.85 2.57 16.26
C SER A 10 -4.12 1.71 15.23
N LEU A 11 -4.32 1.85 13.91
CA LEU A 11 -3.63 0.99 12.90
C LEU A 11 -3.17 1.68 11.60
N LEU A 12 -3.15 3.01 11.54
CA LEU A 12 -2.37 3.72 10.50
C LEU A 12 -0.93 3.93 10.99
N LEU A 13 -0.11 2.88 10.94
CA LEU A 13 1.34 3.08 10.94
C LEU A 13 1.73 3.44 9.51
N PHE A 14 1.61 4.71 9.13
CA PHE A 14 2.39 5.23 8.01
C PHE A 14 3.84 5.15 8.43
N TRP A 15 4.47 4.02 8.16
CA TRP A 15 5.84 3.83 8.54
C TRP A 15 6.64 3.42 7.31
N SER A 16 7.87 3.92 7.32
CA SER A 16 8.81 3.75 6.24
C SER A 16 9.86 2.77 6.71
N VAL A 17 10.05 1.69 5.96
CA VAL A 17 11.02 0.65 6.25
C VAL A 17 12.11 0.72 5.21
N LYS A 18 13.36 0.82 5.66
CA LYS A 18 14.53 0.64 4.81
C LYS A 18 15.15 -0.71 5.14
N PHE A 19 15.35 -1.52 4.12
CA PHE A 19 15.86 -2.88 4.23
C PHE A 19 17.36 -2.92 3.92
N HIS A 20 18.03 -3.99 4.35
CA HIS A 20 19.48 -4.16 4.17
C HIS A 20 19.89 -4.32 2.71
N ASP A 21 19.00 -4.84 1.86
CA ASP A 21 19.21 -4.94 0.41
C ASP A 21 19.14 -3.58 -0.32
N GLY A 22 18.85 -2.50 0.42
CA GLY A 22 18.70 -1.14 -0.07
C GLY A 22 17.28 -0.81 -0.51
N SER A 23 16.36 -1.77 -0.55
CA SER A 23 14.96 -1.51 -0.85
C SER A 23 14.29 -0.69 0.25
N PHE A 24 13.19 -0.03 -0.14
CA PHE A 24 12.43 0.83 0.75
C PHE A 24 10.95 0.66 0.49
N ALA A 25 10.18 0.57 1.59
CA ALA A 25 8.73 0.52 1.55
C ALA A 25 8.14 1.63 2.43
N ARG A 26 7.26 2.44 1.85
CA ARG A 26 6.34 3.29 2.60
C ARG A 26 5.00 2.58 2.65
N VAL A 27 4.70 2.00 3.81
CA VAL A 27 3.49 1.22 4.03
C VAL A 27 2.33 2.17 4.36
N ILE A 28 1.19 1.95 3.69
CA ILE A 28 -0.04 2.75 3.85
C ILE A 28 -1.13 1.92 4.53
N LEU A 29 -1.20 0.63 4.22
CA LEU A 29 -2.15 -0.31 4.79
C LEU A 29 -1.44 -1.64 5.06
N VAL A 30 -1.81 -2.29 6.16
CA VAL A 30 -1.34 -3.64 6.51
C VAL A 30 -2.53 -4.56 6.76
N SER A 31 -2.39 -5.84 6.41
CA SER A 31 -3.37 -6.87 6.78
C SER A 31 -3.16 -7.30 8.23
N LYS A 32 -4.06 -8.16 8.71
CA LYS A 32 -3.77 -9.00 9.87
C LYS A 32 -2.56 -9.89 9.58
N LEU A 33 -1.84 -10.27 10.63
CA LEU A 33 -0.79 -11.28 10.55
C LEU A 33 -1.38 -12.56 9.95
N SER A 34 -0.66 -13.16 9.01
CA SER A 34 -0.99 -14.48 8.50
C SER A 34 -0.61 -15.52 9.57
N ASP A 35 -1.56 -16.35 9.98
CA ASP A 35 -1.34 -17.40 11.00
C ASP A 35 -0.29 -18.45 10.56
N ASP A 36 -0.06 -18.61 9.25
CA ASP A 36 0.81 -19.65 8.68
C ASP A 36 2.29 -19.26 8.48
N TYR A 37 2.65 -17.96 8.50
CA TYR A 37 3.95 -17.52 7.94
C TYR A 37 4.73 -16.44 8.70
N TYR A 38 4.33 -16.01 9.91
CA TYR A 38 4.95 -14.85 10.59
C TYR A 38 5.14 -13.66 9.61
N SER A 39 4.13 -13.43 8.77
CA SER A 39 4.19 -12.43 7.71
C SER A 39 2.89 -11.62 7.68
N THR A 40 2.96 -10.42 7.13
CA THR A 40 1.78 -9.59 6.87
C THR A 40 1.83 -9.05 5.44
N CYS A 41 0.66 -8.78 4.87
CA CYS A 41 0.56 -8.07 3.62
C CYS A 41 0.61 -6.58 3.89
N GLY A 42 1.45 -5.86 3.16
CA GLY A 42 1.49 -4.41 3.10
C GLY A 42 0.99 -3.91 1.74
N CYS A 43 0.35 -2.76 1.73
CA CYS A 43 0.04 -2.00 0.53
C CYS A 43 0.64 -0.59 0.67
N GLY A 44 1.34 -0.12 -0.36
CA GLY A 44 2.00 1.17 -0.32
C GLY A 44 3.00 1.37 -1.45
N PHE A 45 3.95 2.28 -1.24
CA PHE A 45 5.02 2.55 -2.20
C PHE A 45 6.24 1.70 -1.91
N PHE A 46 6.81 1.10 -2.93
CA PHE A 46 8.00 0.27 -2.87
C PHE A 46 9.02 0.70 -3.93
N CYS A 47 10.29 0.70 -3.59
CA CYS A 47 11.39 0.83 -4.54
C CYS A 47 12.53 -0.12 -4.20
N ASN A 48 13.26 -0.54 -5.24
CA ASN A 48 14.44 -1.38 -5.10
C ASN A 48 15.70 -0.49 -5.21
N GLN A 49 16.41 -0.31 -4.09
CA GLN A 49 17.69 0.41 -3.97
C GLN A 49 17.66 1.91 -4.24
N THR A 50 17.81 2.33 -5.50
CA THR A 50 18.10 3.74 -5.83
C THR A 50 16.92 4.68 -5.60
N CYS A 51 15.69 4.14 -5.57
CA CYS A 51 14.46 4.85 -5.20
C CYS A 51 14.19 6.16 -5.96
N ASN A 52 14.69 6.24 -7.20
CA ASN A 52 14.35 7.31 -8.13
C ASN A 52 12.91 7.20 -8.64
N SER A 53 12.32 6.00 -8.55
CA SER A 53 10.95 5.69 -8.91
C SER A 53 10.36 4.62 -7.99
N HIS A 54 9.04 4.62 -7.85
CA HIS A 54 8.33 3.77 -6.90
C HIS A 54 7.18 3.01 -7.57
N LEU A 55 7.05 1.74 -7.22
CA LEU A 55 5.85 0.96 -7.49
C LEU A 55 4.84 1.22 -6.38
N PHE A 56 3.58 1.44 -6.72
CA PHE A 56 2.47 1.28 -5.81
C PHE A 56 2.04 -0.19 -5.85
N ALA A 57 2.29 -0.91 -4.77
CA ALA A 57 2.25 -2.36 -4.76
C ALA A 57 1.65 -2.93 -3.49
N ILE A 58 1.16 -4.16 -3.61
CA ILE A 58 0.93 -5.08 -2.51
C ILE A 58 2.17 -5.97 -2.40
N PHE A 59 2.71 -6.09 -1.20
CA PHE A 59 3.92 -6.86 -0.90
C PHE A 59 3.75 -7.60 0.42
N SER A 60 4.42 -8.75 0.57
CA SER A 60 4.52 -9.41 1.87
C SER A 60 5.76 -8.92 2.62
N LEU A 61 5.60 -8.79 3.94
CA LEU A 61 6.62 -8.40 4.90
C LEU A 61 6.77 -9.52 5.93
N SER A 62 7.99 -9.98 6.16
CA SER A 62 8.31 -10.98 7.18
C SER A 62 8.55 -10.31 8.53
N TYR A 63 8.26 -11.01 9.62
CA TYR A 63 8.63 -10.62 10.97
C TYR A 63 9.92 -11.32 11.41
N ASP A 64 10.69 -10.66 12.27
CA ASP A 64 11.80 -11.26 13.01
C ASP A 64 11.33 -11.87 14.34
N ASN A 65 12.25 -12.50 15.06
CA ASN A 65 11.96 -13.18 16.33
C ASN A 65 11.53 -12.23 17.45
N ASP A 66 11.69 -10.91 17.28
CA ASP A 66 11.32 -9.88 18.24
C ASP A 66 9.98 -9.21 17.85
N ASP A 67 9.20 -9.85 16.97
CA ASP A 67 7.93 -9.34 16.43
C ASP A 67 8.05 -7.98 15.73
N ASN A 68 9.23 -7.65 15.17
CA ASN A 68 9.43 -6.49 14.30
C ASN A 68 9.45 -6.92 12.83
N ILE A 69 9.18 -6.00 11.90
CA ILE A 69 9.40 -6.31 10.48
C ILE A 69 10.88 -6.52 10.23
N SER A 70 11.20 -7.70 9.71
CA SER A 70 12.56 -8.11 9.35
C SER A 70 13.13 -7.14 8.33
N LYS A 71 14.29 -6.55 8.64
CA LYS A 71 15.04 -5.69 7.71
C LYS A 71 16.02 -6.48 6.84
N SER A 72 16.31 -7.73 7.21
CA SER A 72 17.18 -8.61 6.44
C SER A 72 16.44 -9.22 5.24
N GLU A 73 15.13 -9.43 5.35
CA GLU A 73 14.28 -9.85 4.25
C GLU A 73 13.53 -8.65 3.68
N GLY A 74 13.89 -8.25 2.45
CA GLY A 74 13.18 -7.20 1.73
C GLY A 74 11.71 -7.57 1.43
N PRO A 75 10.84 -6.57 1.13
CA PRO A 75 9.47 -6.82 0.74
C PRO A 75 9.38 -7.70 -0.51
N LYS A 76 8.54 -8.73 -0.48
CA LYS A 76 8.26 -9.53 -1.66
C LYS A 76 7.03 -8.97 -2.35
N VAL A 77 7.22 -8.33 -3.51
CA VAL A 77 6.12 -7.75 -4.29
C VAL A 77 5.23 -8.89 -4.81
N VAL A 78 3.97 -8.89 -4.36
CA VAL A 78 2.94 -9.84 -4.82
C VAL A 78 2.27 -9.30 -6.07
N ARG A 79 1.93 -8.00 -6.07
CA ARG A 79 1.27 -7.32 -7.19
C ARG A 79 1.67 -5.84 -7.21
N SER A 80 1.90 -5.30 -8.41
CA SER A 80 2.06 -3.86 -8.63
C SER A 80 0.89 -3.31 -9.45
N ALA A 81 0.43 -2.10 -9.11
CA ALA A 81 -0.58 -1.37 -9.86
C ALA A 81 0.01 -0.64 -11.08
N ASN A 82 1.29 -0.29 -11.03
CA ASN A 82 1.99 0.49 -12.05
C ASN A 82 3.35 -0.12 -12.44
N PRO A 83 3.41 -1.39 -12.86
CA PRO A 83 4.67 -2.06 -13.22
C PRO A 83 5.36 -1.41 -14.44
N GLU A 84 4.59 -0.96 -15.43
CA GLU A 84 5.10 -0.34 -16.66
C GLU A 84 5.38 1.17 -16.51
N ASN A 85 4.81 1.80 -15.48
CA ASN A 85 4.96 3.24 -15.27
C ASN A 85 5.22 3.57 -13.78
N PRO A 86 6.44 3.25 -13.29
CA PRO A 86 6.84 3.57 -11.93
C PRO A 86 6.67 5.06 -11.62
N ALA A 87 6.12 5.35 -10.44
CA ALA A 87 5.78 6.70 -10.03
C ALA A 87 7.03 7.47 -9.61
N GLY A 88 7.10 8.76 -9.94
CA GLY A 88 8.19 9.63 -9.48
C GLY A 88 8.16 9.87 -7.97
N ILE A 89 9.21 10.51 -7.46
CA ILE A 89 9.41 10.80 -6.02
C ILE A 89 8.26 11.64 -5.42
N ILE A 90 7.58 12.46 -6.24
CA ILE A 90 6.51 13.39 -5.80
C ILE A 90 5.13 12.88 -6.24
N ALA A 91 4.99 11.56 -6.43
CA ALA A 91 3.70 10.97 -6.73
C ALA A 91 2.72 11.12 -5.56
N THR A 92 1.45 11.33 -5.88
CA THR A 92 0.37 11.49 -4.90
C THR A 92 -0.66 10.37 -5.05
N LEU A 93 -1.09 9.81 -3.92
CA LEU A 93 -2.19 8.85 -3.86
C LEU A 93 -3.41 9.57 -3.28
N GLN A 94 -4.50 9.63 -4.03
CA GLN A 94 -5.73 10.33 -3.65
C GLN A 94 -6.88 9.34 -3.54
N LEU A 95 -7.65 9.43 -2.46
CA LEU A 95 -8.95 8.74 -2.37
C LEU A 95 -10.04 9.70 -2.86
N THR A 96 -10.78 9.27 -3.87
CA THR A 96 -11.87 10.04 -4.49
C THR A 96 -13.16 9.22 -4.44
N SER A 97 -14.29 9.89 -4.21
CA SER A 97 -15.61 9.25 -4.18
C SER A 97 -16.01 8.64 -5.52
N GLU A 98 -15.52 9.20 -6.64
CA GLU A 98 -15.90 8.80 -7.99
C GLU A 98 -15.01 7.72 -8.60
N LYS A 99 -13.72 7.66 -8.23
CA LYS A 99 -12.74 6.75 -8.86
C LYS A 99 -12.07 5.79 -7.88
N GLY A 100 -12.37 5.91 -6.58
CA GLY A 100 -11.65 5.21 -5.51
C GLY A 100 -10.24 5.76 -5.36
N LEU A 101 -9.23 4.89 -5.26
CA LEU A 101 -7.83 5.29 -5.23
C LEU A 101 -7.38 5.73 -6.62
N VAL A 102 -6.68 6.87 -6.67
CA VAL A 102 -6.07 7.44 -7.87
C VAL A 102 -4.61 7.75 -7.55
N LEU A 103 -3.70 7.13 -8.29
CA LEU A 103 -2.27 7.42 -8.24
C LEU A 103 -1.93 8.43 -9.33
N LYS A 104 -1.34 9.56 -8.94
CA LYS A 104 -0.87 10.59 -9.86
C LYS A 104 0.63 10.79 -9.73
N ASP A 105 1.28 11.02 -10.86
CA ASP A 105 2.67 11.44 -10.89
C ASP A 105 2.84 12.90 -10.45
N ALA A 106 4.10 13.33 -10.28
CA ALA A 106 4.47 14.69 -9.90
C ALA A 106 3.91 15.77 -10.86
N ASN A 107 3.79 15.45 -12.15
CA ASN A 107 3.22 16.34 -13.16
C ASN A 107 1.67 16.32 -13.22
N GLY A 108 1.02 15.57 -12.33
CA GLY A 108 -0.44 15.43 -12.26
C GLY A 108 -1.03 14.35 -13.17
N THR A 109 -0.22 13.65 -13.96
CA THR A 109 -0.67 12.55 -14.83
C THR A 109 -1.19 11.39 -13.99
N THR A 110 -2.36 10.85 -14.35
CA THR A 110 -2.89 9.65 -13.69
C THR A 110 -2.10 8.42 -14.14
N LEU A 111 -1.40 7.78 -13.20
CA LEU A 111 -0.64 6.57 -13.45
C LEU A 111 -1.51 5.32 -13.29
N TRP A 112 -2.45 5.35 -12.35
CA TRP A 112 -3.36 4.23 -12.07
C TRP A 112 -4.60 4.70 -11.30
N SER A 113 -5.72 3.97 -11.44
CA SER A 113 -6.89 4.12 -10.57
C SER A 113 -7.68 2.83 -10.42
N THR A 114 -8.36 2.66 -9.28
CA THR A 114 -9.26 1.52 -9.05
C THR A 114 -10.52 1.51 -9.93
N ASN A 115 -10.91 2.67 -10.48
CA ASN A 115 -12.08 2.85 -11.36
C ASN A 115 -13.37 2.24 -10.81
N LEU A 116 -13.75 2.64 -9.61
CA LEU A 116 -14.98 2.17 -8.99
C LEU A 116 -16.18 2.89 -9.62
N SER A 117 -17.16 2.14 -10.12
CA SER A 117 -18.34 2.70 -10.77
C SER A 117 -19.25 3.38 -9.74
N SER A 118 -19.28 4.73 -9.73
CA SER A 118 -20.27 5.64 -9.09
C SER A 118 -20.77 5.34 -7.66
N LYS A 119 -20.21 4.35 -6.98
CA LYS A 119 -20.52 3.95 -5.61
C LYS A 119 -19.39 4.43 -4.72
N SER A 120 -19.72 5.17 -3.67
CA SER A 120 -18.72 5.66 -2.73
C SER A 120 -18.03 4.49 -2.04
N VAL A 121 -16.70 4.53 -1.99
CA VAL A 121 -15.91 3.61 -1.18
C VAL A 121 -16.06 3.99 0.28
N ALA A 122 -16.65 3.09 1.07
CA ALA A 122 -16.72 3.27 2.52
C ALA A 122 -15.43 2.82 3.20
N ALA A 123 -14.75 1.81 2.65
CA ALA A 123 -13.48 1.31 3.18
C ALA A 123 -12.65 0.56 2.12
N LEU A 124 -11.33 0.54 2.33
CA LEU A 124 -10.37 -0.34 1.67
C LEU A 124 -9.87 -1.35 2.70
N ASN A 125 -9.90 -2.64 2.34
CA ASN A 125 -9.44 -3.72 3.21
C ASN A 125 -8.34 -4.51 2.50
N LEU A 126 -7.24 -4.79 3.20
CA LEU A 126 -6.19 -5.68 2.72
C LEU A 126 -6.33 -7.02 3.44
N THR A 127 -6.61 -8.08 2.68
CA THR A 127 -6.75 -9.42 3.23
C THR A 127 -5.39 -9.98 3.64
N ASP A 128 -5.41 -10.95 4.55
CA ASP A 128 -4.26 -11.80 4.92
C ASP A 128 -3.68 -12.61 3.74
N THR A 129 -4.46 -12.77 2.67
CA THR A 129 -4.07 -13.36 1.38
C THR A 129 -3.51 -12.35 0.37
N CYS A 130 -3.19 -11.12 0.82
CA CYS A 130 -2.59 -10.05 0.02
C CYS A 130 -3.46 -9.59 -1.15
N ASN A 131 -4.78 -9.51 -0.95
CA ASN A 131 -5.72 -8.92 -1.91
C ASN A 131 -6.33 -7.63 -1.36
N LEU A 132 -6.49 -6.63 -2.24
CA LEU A 132 -7.13 -5.36 -1.90
C LEU A 132 -8.61 -5.41 -2.28
N ASP A 133 -9.46 -5.48 -1.26
CA ASP A 133 -10.92 -5.44 -1.41
C ASP A 133 -11.46 -4.06 -1.06
N HIS A 134 -12.64 -3.74 -1.60
CA HIS A 134 -13.37 -2.51 -1.32
C HIS A 134 -14.76 -2.83 -0.77
N ALA A 135 -15.19 -2.09 0.25
CA ALA A 135 -16.57 -2.13 0.72
C ALA A 135 -17.34 -0.97 0.09
N LEU A 136 -18.48 -1.31 -0.53
CA LEU A 136 -19.41 -0.33 -1.11
C LEU A 136 -20.34 0.20 -0.01
N GLY A 137 -20.51 1.53 0.03
CA GLY A 137 -21.55 2.20 0.83
C GLY A 137 -22.85 2.36 0.06
#